data_AF-A0A9X5Z1E6-F1
#
_entry.id   AF-A0A9X5Z1E6-F1
#
_cell.length_a   1.000
_cell.length_b   1.000
_cell.length_c   1.000
_cell.angle_alpha   90.00
_cell.angle_beta   90.00
_cell.angle_gamma   90.00
#
_symmetry.space_group_name_H-M   'P 1'
#
loop_
_entity.id
_entity.type
_entity.pdbx_description
1 polymer ?
#
loop_
_entity_poly.entity_id
_entity_poly.type
_entity_poly.pdbx_seq_one_letter_code
_entity_poly.pdbx_strand_id
1 'polypeptide(L)'
;MSGHETELRVVDDFLRRWRGAPVKQRFRLVPDMPVGAIRVAAIHHSDPWVRRACLTFLDHHANDASTRTFLDALADPVTPVRLTALHAVSCERCRDSPLCVADVVPTLAGALRADPSPEVRHKAIPILLGLADRDPRIFELFADAADDPDPLVSDAARAASDGRWRDAARSRHDAIRRRRTRKGKARPERS
;
A
#
# COMPACT_ATOMS: atom_id res chain seq x y z
N MET A 1 -25.96 9.05 21.02
CA MET A 1 -24.59 8.80 20.48
C MET A 1 -24.74 7.86 19.31
N SER A 2 -24.20 8.21 18.13
CA SER A 2 -24.27 7.33 16.96
C SER A 2 -23.40 6.09 17.20
N GLY A 3 -23.76 4.93 16.63
CA GLY A 3 -22.97 3.70 16.80
C GLY A 3 -21.50 3.87 16.38
N HIS A 4 -21.28 4.70 15.37
CA HIS A 4 -19.96 5.03 14.82
C HIS A 4 -19.06 5.78 15.81
N GLU A 5 -19.60 6.72 16.60
CA GLU A 5 -18.82 7.43 17.62
C GLU A 5 -18.36 6.49 18.76
N THR A 6 -19.18 5.51 19.10
CA THR A 6 -18.84 4.47 20.08
C THR A 6 -17.70 3.60 19.58
N GLU A 7 -17.72 3.20 18.30
CA GLU A 7 -16.65 2.40 17.69
C GLU A 7 -15.31 3.13 17.69
N LEU A 8 -15.29 4.43 17.37
CA LEU A 8 -14.05 5.22 17.39
C LEU A 8 -13.45 5.32 18.79
N ARG A 9 -14.26 5.53 19.83
CA ARG A 9 -13.78 5.56 21.23
C ARG A 9 -13.19 4.21 21.66
N VAL A 10 -13.84 3.11 21.28
CA VAL A 10 -13.31 1.75 21.55
C VAL A 10 -11.94 1.56 20.90
N VAL A 11 -11.74 2.08 19.68
CA VAL A 11 -10.45 2.01 18.99
C VAL A 11 -9.39 2.86 19.68
N ASP A 12 -9.70 4.08 20.09
CA ASP A 12 -8.75 4.95 20.80
C ASP A 12 -8.27 4.30 22.10
N ASP A 13 -9.19 3.76 22.89
CA ASP A 13 -8.88 3.04 24.12
C ASP A 13 -8.04 1.79 23.86
N PHE A 14 -8.38 1.02 22.82
CA PHE A 14 -7.62 -0.17 22.43
C PHE A 14 -6.20 0.20 21.97
N LEU A 15 -6.05 1.16 21.05
CA LEU A 15 -4.76 1.59 20.53
C LEU A 15 -3.88 2.21 21.61
N ARG A 16 -4.46 2.95 22.56
CA ARG A 16 -3.73 3.47 23.73
C ARG A 16 -3.14 2.32 24.55
N ARG A 17 -3.95 1.31 24.90
CA ARG A 17 -3.47 0.11 25.64
C ARG A 17 -2.42 -0.66 24.84
N TRP A 18 -2.66 -0.88 23.55
CA TRP A 18 -1.75 -1.59 22.67
C TRP A 18 -0.38 -0.91 22.58
N ARG A 19 -0.34 0.41 22.37
CA ARG A 19 0.88 1.19 22.28
C ARG A 19 1.62 1.25 23.62
N GLY A 20 0.88 1.39 24.72
CA GLY A 20 1.43 1.41 26.08
C GLY A 20 1.96 0.06 26.58
N ALA A 21 1.47 -1.06 26.02
CA ALA A 21 1.95 -2.38 26.39
C ALA A 21 3.36 -2.67 25.82
N PRO A 22 4.28 -3.26 26.62
CA PRO A 22 5.53 -3.82 26.12
C PRO A 22 5.27 -4.78 24.96
N VAL A 23 6.14 -4.78 23.94
CA VAL A 23 5.97 -5.63 22.74
C VAL A 23 5.72 -7.09 23.11
N LYS A 24 6.49 -7.63 24.05
CA LYS A 24 6.35 -8.99 24.58
C LYS A 24 5.02 -9.29 25.28
N GLN A 25 4.19 -8.29 25.56
CA GLN A 25 2.89 -8.43 26.23
C GLN A 25 1.70 -8.15 25.31
N ARG A 26 1.94 -7.58 24.12
CA ARG A 26 0.86 -7.22 23.17
C ARG A 26 0.06 -8.43 22.69
N PHE A 27 0.67 -9.61 22.62
CA PHE A 27 -0.02 -10.84 22.26
C PHE A 27 -1.24 -11.14 23.17
N ARG A 28 -1.21 -10.68 24.43
CA ARG A 28 -2.31 -10.85 25.38
C ARG A 28 -3.55 -10.03 25.03
N LEU A 29 -3.39 -8.99 24.21
CA LEU A 29 -4.48 -8.10 23.80
C LEU A 29 -5.10 -8.53 22.45
N VAL A 30 -4.52 -9.51 21.77
CA VAL A 30 -4.99 -10.01 20.47
C VAL A 30 -6.37 -10.68 20.55
N PRO A 31 -6.70 -11.51 21.58
CA PRO A 31 -8.02 -12.13 21.67
C PRO A 31 -9.19 -11.13 21.77
N ASP A 32 -8.97 -9.99 22.45
CA ASP A 32 -10.00 -8.97 22.68
C ASP A 32 -9.99 -7.87 21.61
N MET A 33 -9.43 -8.15 20.44
CA MET A 33 -9.24 -7.18 19.38
C MET A 33 -10.59 -6.77 18.76
N PRO A 34 -10.95 -5.47 18.79
CA PRO A 34 -12.21 -5.02 18.19
C PRO A 34 -12.05 -4.81 16.69
N VAL A 35 -11.83 -5.89 15.92
CA VAL A 35 -11.51 -5.85 14.48
C VAL A 35 -12.53 -5.01 13.69
N GLY A 36 -13.82 -5.17 13.96
CA GLY A 36 -14.88 -4.37 13.32
C GLY A 36 -14.70 -2.88 13.53
N ALA A 37 -14.53 -2.44 14.79
CA ALA A 37 -14.31 -1.05 15.12
C ALA A 37 -13.00 -0.51 14.53
N ILE A 38 -11.93 -1.32 14.50
CA ILE A 38 -10.64 -0.93 13.90
C ILE A 38 -10.79 -0.71 12.38
N ARG A 39 -11.59 -1.52 11.68
CA ARG A 39 -11.89 -1.30 10.25
C ARG A 39 -12.63 0.01 10.02
N VAL A 40 -13.62 0.30 10.86
CA VAL A 40 -14.37 1.57 10.81
C VAL A 40 -13.42 2.75 11.04
N ALA A 41 -12.60 2.69 12.08
CA ALA A 41 -11.62 3.74 12.37
C ALA A 41 -10.55 3.88 11.29
N ALA A 42 -10.15 2.80 10.61
CA ALA A 42 -9.19 2.85 9.52
C ALA A 42 -9.64 3.75 8.36
N ILE A 43 -10.94 3.92 8.16
CA ILE A 43 -11.52 4.74 7.08
C ILE A 43 -11.99 6.10 7.60
N HIS A 44 -12.65 6.13 8.77
CA HIS A 44 -13.43 7.29 9.17
C HIS A 44 -12.86 8.07 10.36
N HIS A 45 -11.78 7.60 11.00
CA HIS A 45 -11.18 8.35 12.09
C HIS A 45 -10.64 9.69 11.56
N SER A 46 -10.88 10.79 12.28
CA SER A 46 -10.49 12.14 11.85
C SER A 46 -8.98 12.29 11.73
N ASP A 47 -8.21 11.73 12.68
CA ASP A 47 -6.75 11.70 12.65
C ASP A 47 -6.21 10.66 11.64
N PRO A 48 -5.49 11.07 10.58
CA PRO A 48 -4.87 10.16 9.62
C PRO A 48 -3.80 9.23 10.24
N TRP A 49 -3.17 9.61 11.35
CA TRP A 49 -2.21 8.75 12.04
C TRP A 49 -2.88 7.57 12.73
N VAL A 50 -4.10 7.76 13.25
CA VAL A 50 -4.93 6.67 13.77
C VAL A 50 -5.37 5.79 12.63
N ARG A 51 -5.90 6.35 11.53
CA ARG A 51 -6.28 5.57 10.34
C ARG A 51 -5.14 4.68 9.85
N ARG A 52 -3.95 5.27 9.70
CA ARG A 52 -2.74 4.54 9.32
C ARG A 52 -2.37 3.44 10.31
N ALA A 53 -2.44 3.72 11.61
CA ALA A 53 -2.13 2.73 12.65
C ALA A 53 -3.13 1.57 12.64
N CYS A 54 -4.41 1.84 12.41
CA CYS A 54 -5.44 0.82 12.22
C CYS A 54 -5.11 -0.06 11.00
N LEU A 55 -4.74 0.53 9.85
CA LEU A 55 -4.34 -0.25 8.67
C LEU A 55 -3.12 -1.14 8.94
N THR A 56 -2.07 -0.61 9.56
CA THR A 56 -0.88 -1.40 9.94
C THR A 56 -1.22 -2.52 10.92
N PHE A 57 -2.17 -2.27 11.81
CA PHE A 57 -2.59 -3.27 12.78
C PHE A 57 -3.42 -4.39 12.12
N LEU A 58 -4.39 -4.04 11.27
CA LEU A 58 -5.18 -4.99 10.50
C LEU A 58 -4.29 -5.82 9.57
N ASP A 59 -3.27 -5.21 8.96
CA ASP A 59 -2.30 -5.91 8.11
C ASP A 59 -1.62 -7.07 8.85
N HIS A 60 -1.24 -6.90 10.11
CA HIS A 60 -0.54 -7.95 10.87
C HIS A 60 -1.47 -8.97 11.55
N HIS A 61 -2.73 -8.63 11.77
CA HIS A 61 -3.59 -9.42 12.67
C HIS A 61 -4.93 -9.83 12.07
N ALA A 62 -5.33 -9.25 10.94
CA ALA A 62 -6.61 -9.52 10.30
C ALA A 62 -6.56 -9.22 8.79
N ASN A 63 -5.45 -9.54 8.11
CA ASN A 63 -5.17 -9.09 6.74
C ASN A 63 -6.27 -9.54 5.77
N ASP A 64 -6.46 -10.86 5.63
CA ASP A 64 -7.41 -11.48 4.69
C ASP A 64 -8.79 -10.87 4.85
N ALA A 65 -9.29 -10.90 6.08
CA ALA A 65 -10.62 -10.42 6.42
C ALA A 65 -10.78 -8.90 6.25
N SER A 66 -9.69 -8.13 6.17
CA SER A 66 -9.69 -6.67 6.04
C SER A 66 -9.30 -6.18 4.64
N THR A 67 -9.21 -7.07 3.65
CA THR A 67 -8.85 -6.73 2.27
C THR A 67 -9.72 -5.59 1.73
N ARG A 68 -11.05 -5.62 1.96
CA ARG A 68 -11.95 -4.55 1.51
C ARG A 68 -11.63 -3.21 2.16
N THR A 69 -11.34 -3.19 3.46
CA THR A 69 -10.93 -1.98 4.19
C THR A 69 -9.65 -1.39 3.60
N PHE A 70 -8.67 -2.22 3.21
CA PHE A 70 -7.47 -1.71 2.56
C PHE A 70 -7.77 -1.09 1.19
N LEU A 71 -8.66 -1.70 0.40
CA LEU A 71 -9.07 -1.15 -0.89
C LEU A 71 -9.80 0.19 -0.74
N ASP A 72 -10.73 0.29 0.21
CA ASP A 72 -11.46 1.54 0.48
C ASP A 72 -10.51 2.65 0.96
N ALA A 73 -9.48 2.30 1.75
CA ALA A 73 -8.45 3.23 2.23
C ALA A 73 -7.52 3.76 1.13
N LEU A 74 -7.56 3.22 -0.10
CA LEU A 74 -6.86 3.80 -1.25
C LEU A 74 -7.50 5.10 -1.73
N ALA A 75 -8.72 5.43 -1.30
CA ALA A 75 -9.34 6.73 -1.54
C ALA A 75 -9.00 7.79 -0.47
N ASP A 76 -8.16 7.46 0.52
CA ASP A 76 -7.84 8.37 1.63
C ASP A 76 -7.16 9.66 1.12
N PRO A 77 -7.53 10.85 1.63
CA PRO A 77 -6.89 12.10 1.20
C PRO A 77 -5.38 12.17 1.53
N VAL A 78 -4.92 11.41 2.53
CA VAL A 78 -3.56 11.47 3.06
C VAL A 78 -2.69 10.37 2.47
N THR A 79 -1.67 10.77 1.70
CA THR A 79 -0.76 9.85 0.98
C THR A 79 -0.15 8.74 1.85
N PRO A 80 0.39 9.00 3.06
CA PRO A 80 0.85 7.93 3.97
C PRO A 80 -0.18 6.85 4.30
N VAL A 81 -1.47 7.19 4.37
CA VAL A 81 -2.56 6.23 4.61
C VAL A 81 -2.71 5.33 3.38
N ARG A 82 -2.79 5.92 2.18
CA ARG A 82 -2.86 5.18 0.91
C ARG A 82 -1.67 4.25 0.68
N LEU A 83 -0.45 4.69 1.01
CA LEU A 83 0.76 3.84 0.90
C LEU A 83 0.73 2.64 1.87
N THR A 84 0.18 2.84 3.07
CA THR A 84 0.01 1.78 4.07
C THR A 84 -1.06 0.78 3.60
N ALA A 85 -2.17 1.28 3.05
CA ALA A 85 -3.20 0.45 2.43
C ALA A 85 -2.63 -0.40 1.28
N LEU A 86 -1.87 0.20 0.36
CA LEU A 86 -1.19 -0.54 -0.72
C LEU A 86 -0.26 -1.62 -0.18
N HIS A 87 0.46 -1.36 0.92
CA HIS A 87 1.32 -2.37 1.53
C HIS A 87 0.51 -3.56 2.03
N ALA A 88 -0.55 -3.29 2.77
CA ALA A 88 -1.39 -4.33 3.36
C ALA A 88 -2.08 -5.20 2.31
N VAL A 89 -2.52 -4.62 1.18
CA VAL A 89 -3.04 -5.39 0.03
C VAL A 89 -1.98 -6.36 -0.49
N SER A 90 -0.73 -5.93 -0.64
CA SER A 90 0.36 -6.71 -1.25
C SER A 90 1.14 -7.62 -0.30
N CYS A 91 0.84 -7.61 1.00
CA CYS A 91 1.65 -8.30 1.99
C CYS A 91 1.39 -9.81 1.97
N GLU A 92 2.17 -10.56 1.21
CA GLU A 92 2.07 -12.03 1.16
C GLU A 92 2.38 -12.70 2.50
N ARG A 93 3.30 -12.12 3.29
CA ARG A 93 3.70 -12.67 4.59
C ARG A 93 2.56 -12.68 5.61
N CYS A 94 1.64 -11.73 5.52
CA CYS A 94 0.58 -11.55 6.50
C CYS A 94 -0.77 -12.08 6.01
N ARG A 95 -0.78 -12.73 4.84
CA ARG A 95 -1.96 -13.20 4.14
C ARG A 95 -1.94 -14.72 4.07
N ASP A 96 -3.07 -15.35 4.38
CA ASP A 96 -3.21 -16.82 4.34
C ASP A 96 -3.82 -17.28 3.00
N SER A 97 -4.65 -16.43 2.39
CA SER A 97 -5.40 -16.73 1.17
C SER A 97 -4.94 -15.86 -0.01
N PRO A 98 -4.85 -16.39 -1.24
CA PRO A 98 -4.47 -15.59 -2.41
C PRO A 98 -5.46 -14.44 -2.65
N LEU A 99 -4.96 -13.30 -3.14
CA LEU A 99 -5.80 -12.15 -3.52
C LEU A 99 -6.81 -12.53 -4.61
N CYS A 100 -8.07 -12.13 -4.44
CA CYS A 100 -9.05 -12.17 -5.52
C CYS A 100 -8.72 -11.07 -6.54
N VAL A 101 -8.32 -11.49 -7.74
CA VAL A 101 -7.90 -10.59 -8.82
C VAL A 101 -9.02 -9.65 -9.24
N ALA A 102 -10.25 -10.17 -9.36
CA ALA A 102 -11.43 -9.39 -9.75
C ALA A 102 -11.75 -8.25 -8.78
N ASP A 103 -11.48 -8.43 -7.48
CA ASP A 103 -11.78 -7.42 -6.46
C ASP A 103 -10.69 -6.34 -6.38
N VAL A 104 -9.45 -6.71 -6.67
CA VAL A 104 -8.27 -5.91 -6.34
C VAL A 104 -7.74 -5.14 -7.54
N VAL A 105 -7.68 -5.77 -8.71
CA VAL A 105 -7.09 -5.18 -9.92
C VAL A 105 -7.78 -3.87 -10.32
N PRO A 106 -9.13 -3.73 -10.33
CA PRO A 106 -9.76 -2.47 -10.71
C PRO A 106 -9.33 -1.29 -9.82
N THR A 107 -9.23 -1.52 -8.51
CA THR A 107 -8.83 -0.48 -7.55
C THR A 107 -7.37 -0.10 -7.70
N LEU A 108 -6.48 -1.09 -7.87
CA LEU A 108 -5.05 -0.84 -8.10
C LEU A 108 -4.78 -0.17 -9.44
N ALA A 109 -5.52 -0.53 -10.49
CA ALA A 109 -5.44 0.12 -11.79
C ALA A 109 -5.89 1.59 -11.71
N GLY A 110 -6.93 1.88 -10.93
CA GLY A 110 -7.34 3.26 -10.63
C GLY A 110 -6.24 4.05 -9.93
N ALA A 111 -5.61 3.46 -8.90
CA ALA A 111 -4.47 4.07 -8.21
C ALA A 111 -3.28 4.33 -9.14
N LEU A 112 -2.92 3.37 -10.00
CA LEU A 112 -1.83 3.52 -10.98
C LEU A 112 -2.12 4.64 -11.99
N ARG A 113 -3.35 4.78 -12.47
CA ARG A 113 -3.68 5.78 -13.49
C ARG A 113 -3.82 7.20 -12.95
N ALA A 114 -4.35 7.35 -11.73
CA ALA A 114 -4.89 8.64 -11.30
C ALA A 114 -4.45 9.11 -9.90
N ASP A 115 -3.71 8.31 -9.11
CA ASP A 115 -3.29 8.80 -7.79
C ASP A 115 -2.38 10.03 -7.94
N PRO A 116 -2.62 11.13 -7.21
CA PRO A 116 -1.80 12.33 -7.33
C PRO A 116 -0.35 12.10 -6.88
N SER A 117 -0.10 11.11 -6.03
CA SER A 117 1.24 10.78 -5.55
C SER A 117 1.94 9.82 -6.53
N PRO A 118 3.06 10.23 -7.15
CA PRO A 118 3.86 9.30 -7.96
C PRO A 118 4.44 8.14 -7.14
N GLU A 119 4.57 8.29 -5.82
CA GLU A 119 4.97 7.18 -4.96
C GLU A 119 3.89 6.11 -4.85
N VAL A 120 2.62 6.49 -4.80
CA VAL A 120 1.49 5.55 -4.79
C VAL A 120 1.40 4.85 -6.15
N ARG A 121 1.45 5.61 -7.25
CA ARG A 121 1.45 5.05 -8.62
C ARG A 121 2.61 4.06 -8.82
N HIS A 122 3.82 4.45 -8.45
CA HIS A 122 5.00 3.58 -8.50
C HIS A 122 4.83 2.31 -7.66
N LYS A 123 4.23 2.42 -6.47
CA LYS A 123 4.05 1.27 -5.57
C LYS A 123 2.95 0.31 -6.05
N ALA A 124 2.00 0.77 -6.87
CA ALA A 124 0.98 -0.08 -7.48
C ALA A 124 1.57 -1.03 -8.55
N ILE A 125 2.61 -0.62 -9.28
CA ILE A 125 3.23 -1.41 -10.37
C ILE A 125 3.65 -2.82 -9.93
N PRO A 126 4.52 -3.01 -8.92
CA PRO A 126 4.93 -4.36 -8.52
C PRO A 126 3.78 -5.22 -7.99
N ILE A 127 2.77 -4.60 -7.39
CA ILE A 127 1.59 -5.32 -6.89
C ILE A 127 0.79 -5.87 -8.07
N LEU A 128 0.48 -5.02 -9.05
CA LEU A 128 -0.19 -5.41 -10.28
C LEU A 128 0.64 -6.46 -11.04
N LEU A 129 1.96 -6.29 -11.11
CA LEU A 129 2.82 -7.22 -11.84
C LEU A 129 2.76 -8.61 -11.20
N GLY A 130 2.69 -8.71 -9.87
CA GLY A 130 2.49 -9.99 -9.14
C GLY A 130 1.12 -10.64 -9.39
N LEU A 131 0.18 -9.93 -10.01
CA LEU A 131 -1.13 -10.45 -10.42
C LEU A 131 -1.20 -10.74 -11.93
N ALA A 132 -0.18 -10.40 -12.72
CA ALA A 132 -0.23 -10.43 -14.18
C ALA A 132 -0.45 -11.83 -14.76
N ASP A 133 0.08 -12.88 -14.12
CA ASP A 133 -0.16 -14.28 -14.54
C ASP A 133 -1.64 -14.69 -14.46
N ARG A 134 -2.42 -13.99 -13.62
CA ARG A 134 -3.85 -14.25 -13.41
C ARG A 134 -4.75 -13.25 -14.13
N ASP A 135 -4.20 -12.13 -14.61
CA ASP A 135 -4.89 -11.15 -15.45
C ASP A 135 -3.92 -10.50 -16.45
N PRO A 136 -3.81 -11.06 -17.67
CA PRO A 136 -2.91 -10.54 -18.70
C PRO A 136 -3.20 -9.09 -19.12
N ARG A 137 -4.42 -8.58 -18.88
CA ARG A 137 -4.79 -7.18 -19.20
C ARG A 137 -3.98 -6.17 -18.39
N ILE A 138 -3.33 -6.61 -17.31
CA ILE A 138 -2.43 -5.78 -16.52
C ILE A 138 -1.26 -5.23 -17.35
N PHE A 139 -0.81 -5.94 -18.38
CA PHE A 139 0.26 -5.43 -19.25
C PHE A 139 -0.14 -4.19 -20.05
N GLU A 140 -1.42 -4.03 -20.38
CA GLU A 140 -1.96 -2.82 -21.01
C GLU A 140 -1.86 -1.62 -20.05
N LEU A 141 -2.08 -1.84 -18.74
CA LEU A 141 -1.92 -0.81 -17.71
C LEU A 141 -0.47 -0.29 -17.65
N PHE A 142 0.51 -1.17 -17.83
CA PHE A 142 1.92 -0.77 -17.84
C PHE A 142 2.30 -0.04 -19.11
N ALA A 143 1.74 -0.43 -20.26
CA ALA A 143 1.91 0.31 -21.50
C ALA A 143 1.38 1.75 -21.36
N ASP A 144 0.19 1.93 -20.78
CA ASP A 144 -0.37 3.26 -20.50
C ASP A 144 0.52 4.05 -19.51
N ALA A 145 0.98 3.41 -18.44
CA ALA A 145 1.81 4.05 -17.41
C ALA A 145 3.27 4.32 -17.86
N ALA A 146 3.69 3.82 -19.02
CA ALA A 146 5.01 4.08 -19.59
C ALA A 146 5.23 5.56 -19.92
N ASP A 147 4.15 6.33 -20.10
CA ASP A 147 4.18 7.76 -20.37
C ASP A 147 3.85 8.62 -19.13
N ASP A 148 3.90 8.03 -17.93
CA ASP A 148 3.69 8.77 -16.68
C ASP A 148 4.67 9.95 -16.54
N PRO A 149 4.21 11.14 -16.11
CA PRO A 149 5.06 12.31 -15.96
C PRO A 149 6.17 12.14 -14.93
N ASP A 150 6.03 11.24 -13.95
CA ASP A 150 7.11 10.89 -13.04
C ASP A 150 8.03 9.86 -13.69
N PRO A 151 9.33 10.17 -13.88
CA PRO A 151 10.23 9.31 -14.61
C PRO A 151 10.46 7.96 -13.93
N LEU A 152 10.30 7.84 -12.61
CA LEU A 152 10.46 6.56 -11.93
C LEU A 152 9.23 5.67 -12.12
N VAL A 153 8.03 6.24 -12.23
CA VAL A 153 6.81 5.50 -12.60
C VAL A 153 6.94 5.01 -14.04
N SER A 154 7.27 5.91 -14.97
CA SER A 154 7.50 5.58 -16.39
C SER A 154 8.57 4.48 -16.56
N ASP A 155 9.73 4.61 -15.91
CA ASP A 155 10.82 3.62 -15.99
C ASP A 155 10.38 2.25 -15.44
N ALA A 156 9.65 2.23 -14.33
CA ALA A 156 9.15 1.00 -13.72
C ALA A 156 8.05 0.34 -14.57
N ALA A 157 7.16 1.13 -15.17
CA ALA A 157 6.09 0.66 -16.04
C ALA A 157 6.66 0.05 -17.33
N ARG A 158 7.62 0.71 -17.98
CA ARG A 158 8.34 0.14 -19.14
C ARG A 158 9.04 -1.17 -18.77
N ALA A 159 9.72 -1.20 -17.62
CA ALA A 159 10.34 -2.43 -17.14
C ALA A 159 9.32 -3.55 -16.92
N ALA A 160 8.12 -3.24 -16.43
CA ALA A 160 7.05 -4.19 -16.24
C ALA A 160 6.51 -4.72 -17.59
N SER A 161 6.28 -3.84 -18.57
CA SER A 161 5.90 -4.21 -19.94
C SER A 161 6.93 -5.09 -20.64
N ASP A 162 8.22 -4.83 -20.44
CA ASP A 162 9.33 -5.61 -21.00
C ASP A 162 9.56 -6.96 -20.29
N GLY A 163 8.77 -7.29 -19.26
CA GLY A 163 9.00 -8.49 -18.43
C GLY A 163 10.24 -8.41 -17.53
N ARG A 164 10.83 -7.22 -17.35
CA ARG A 164 12.00 -6.99 -16.48
C ARG A 164 11.58 -6.83 -15.02
N TRP A 165 11.02 -7.91 -14.45
CA TRP A 165 10.47 -7.98 -13.08
C TRP A 165 11.38 -7.32 -12.03
N ARG A 166 12.67 -7.67 -12.02
CA ARG A 166 13.63 -7.17 -11.01
C ARG A 166 13.82 -5.66 -11.05
N ASP A 167 13.59 -5.02 -12.19
CA ASP A 167 13.70 -3.57 -12.34
C ASP A 167 12.38 -2.89 -12.00
N ALA A 168 11.25 -3.45 -12.43
CA ALA A 168 9.91 -2.97 -12.09
C ALA A 168 9.62 -3.05 -10.58
N ALA A 169 10.12 -4.09 -9.90
CA ALA A 169 9.88 -4.32 -8.48
C ALA A 169 10.85 -3.61 -7.52
N ARG A 170 11.74 -2.74 -8.04
CA ARG A 170 12.67 -2.00 -7.16
C ARG A 170 11.90 -1.03 -6.28
N SER A 171 12.39 -0.84 -5.05
CA SER A 171 11.88 0.25 -4.22
C SER A 171 12.17 1.60 -4.89
N ARG A 172 11.26 2.56 -4.74
CA ARG A 172 11.46 3.93 -5.25
C ARG A 172 12.75 4.55 -4.70
N HIS A 173 13.07 4.28 -3.43
CA HIS A 173 14.34 4.71 -2.81
C HIS A 173 15.57 4.16 -3.55
N ASP A 174 15.57 2.86 -3.87
CA ASP A 174 16.67 2.24 -4.62
C ASP A 174 16.79 2.79 -6.05
N ALA A 175 15.66 3.05 -6.71
CA ALA A 175 15.62 3.65 -8.03
C ALA A 175 16.24 5.07 -8.02
N ILE A 176 15.86 5.91 -7.03
CA ILE A 176 16.45 7.24 -6.81
C ILE A 176 17.96 7.13 -6.60
N ARG A 177 18.40 6.24 -5.71
CA ARG A 177 19.83 6.03 -5.41
C ARG A 177 20.62 5.67 -6.67
N ARG A 178 20.11 4.75 -7.50
CA ARG A 178 20.77 4.34 -8.75
C ARG A 178 20.81 5.43 -9.82
N ARG A 179 19.75 6.23 -9.94
CA ARG A 179 19.73 7.35 -10.89
C ARG A 179 20.80 8.39 -10.54
N ARG A 180 20.99 8.65 -9.24
CA ARG A 180 22.07 9.53 -8.75
C ARG A 180 23.46 8.98 -9.06
N THR A 181 23.70 7.69 -8.84
CA THR A 181 25.02 7.09 -9.12
C THR A 181 25.33 7.04 -10.63
N ARG A 182 24.34 6.72 -11.48
CA ARG A 182 24.50 6.79 -12.95
C ARG A 182 24.81 8.20 -13.43
N LYS A 183 24.10 9.21 -12.93
CA LYS A 183 24.36 10.63 -13.26
C LYS A 183 25.73 11.09 -12.78
N GLY A 184 26.20 10.59 -11.62
CA GLY A 184 27.55 10.86 -11.11
C GLY A 184 28.66 10.27 -11.98
N LYS A 185 28.46 9.08 -12.56
CA LYS A 185 29.41 8.45 -13.50
C LYS A 185 29.41 9.07 -14.89
N ALA A 186 28.33 9.72 -15.31
CA ALA A 186 28.18 10.33 -16.64
C ALA A 186 28.72 11.78 -16.73
N ARG A 187 29.35 12.31 -15.67
CA ARG A 187 29.95 13.64 -15.69
C ARG A 187 31.39 13.51 -16.22
N PRO A 188 31.72 13.99 -17.43
CA PRO A 188 33.09 13.92 -17.94
C PRO A 188 34.01 14.78 -17.08
N GLU A 189 35.28 14.36 -16.98
CA GLU A 189 36.36 15.12 -16.35
C GLU A 189 36.36 16.55 -16.92
N ARG A 190 36.32 17.53 -16.02
CA ARG A 190 36.44 18.94 -16.41
C ARG A 190 37.87 19.15 -16.88
N SER A 191 38.01 19.64 -18.11
CA SER A 191 39.24 20.09 -18.74
C SER A 191 40.03 21.04 -17.85
#